data_AF-A0A2E7A2R3-F1
#
_entry.id   AF-A0A2E7A2R3-F1
#
_cell.length_a   1.000
_cell.length_b   1.000
_cell.length_c   1.000
_cell.angle_alpha   90.00
_cell.angle_beta   90.00
_cell.angle_gamma   90.00
#
_symmetry.space_group_name_H-M   'P 1'
#
loop_
_entity.id
_entity.type
_entity.pdbx_description
1 polymer ?
#
loop_
_entity_poly.entity_id
_entity_poly.type
_entity_poly.pdbx_seq_one_letter_code
_entity_poly.pdbx_strand_id
1 'polypeptide(L)'
;MPTTPINNQGNRTTQVASALSKKLGSRSYAMWFKDVRIRVEDGRLEIMARTRFAADWIRRRFGTELRDVAREYIAPDTDINVIVDTQAGPLEEHQGARDAPTPRPLAPDRTRGSRPPATTRPRFHELDRFVVGDCNRLAWTAASRLAEEGDHSPLSPLFIHGGCGLGKTHLLQGLCRRVMELDRGRARARYVTGEQFTNEFISAVREGTLDRFRAAYRGLSLLVVDDIDFISGKKKTQAEFQHTLEAIELSGARLALASNEHPGSNNAPFNRNLVSRFLSGLVVQLERPGKETRLALVHRFAADRALRLNEAAARLIASKCLGSGREIQGVLTRLKAMQIVDPVHAPTDDPDQLFMPGFNETQDRSIGPVAVKRVFASNQWAPEAPVPVSTVVECVCLRTGVSKAELAGPSRHRRITIARSLVAHLARSLTTASYPEIARAMGRRNHSSIHAAAHRLATMLDHEPLIEFQAPGGDIEQVNLPGLLDLLRRDIKTYRRKKARPTV
;
A
#
# COMPACT_ATOMS: atom_id res chain seq x y z
N MET A 1 19.29 -18.41 69.80
CA MET A 1 19.74 -17.76 68.56
C MET A 1 18.85 -18.25 67.43
N PRO A 2 18.08 -17.38 66.75
CA PRO A 2 17.22 -17.84 65.68
C PRO A 2 18.08 -18.16 64.45
N THR A 3 17.87 -19.36 63.94
CA THR A 3 18.47 -19.92 62.73
C THR A 3 17.92 -19.21 61.50
N THR A 4 18.83 -18.66 60.68
CA THR A 4 18.54 -18.04 59.39
C THR A 4 17.90 -19.08 58.46
N PRO A 5 16.70 -18.84 57.89
CA PRO A 5 16.11 -19.77 56.94
C PRO A 5 16.87 -19.70 55.62
N ILE A 6 17.36 -20.85 55.18
CA ILE A 6 18.08 -21.06 53.93
C ILE A 6 17.19 -20.66 52.74
N ASN A 7 17.80 -19.91 51.82
CA ASN A 7 17.27 -19.27 50.61
C ASN A 7 16.57 -20.25 49.62
N ASN A 8 15.38 -20.74 49.99
CA ASN A 8 14.60 -21.71 49.20
C ASN A 8 13.63 -21.05 48.18
N GLN A 9 13.51 -19.72 48.18
CA GLN A 9 12.53 -18.97 47.38
C GLN A 9 13.02 -18.65 45.94
N GLY A 10 14.30 -18.32 45.76
CA GLY A 10 14.87 -18.05 44.43
C GLY A 10 14.89 -19.29 43.52
N ASN A 11 15.01 -20.49 44.11
CA ASN A 11 15.01 -21.75 43.37
C ASN A 11 13.60 -22.08 42.82
N ARG A 12 12.54 -21.88 43.62
CA ARG A 12 11.16 -22.15 43.20
C ARG A 12 10.68 -21.23 42.08
N THR A 13 11.01 -19.94 42.14
CA THR A 13 10.66 -18.98 41.08
C THR A 13 11.28 -19.37 39.73
N THR A 14 12.55 -19.79 39.75
CA THR A 14 13.28 -20.22 38.54
C THR A 14 12.71 -21.54 37.99
N GLN A 15 12.30 -22.46 38.86
CA GLN A 15 11.65 -23.72 38.47
C GLN A 15 10.28 -23.48 37.82
N VAL A 16 9.45 -22.60 38.37
CA VAL A 16 8.14 -22.23 37.81
C VAL A 16 8.29 -21.57 36.43
N ALA A 17 9.24 -20.64 36.28
CA ALA A 17 9.55 -20.00 35.00
C ALA A 17 9.99 -21.03 33.93
N SER A 18 10.85 -21.99 34.31
CA SER A 18 11.30 -23.06 33.43
C SER A 18 10.18 -24.03 33.04
N ALA A 19 9.32 -24.42 33.99
CA ALA A 19 8.15 -25.27 33.76
C ALA A 19 7.14 -24.59 32.83
N LEU A 20 6.86 -23.30 33.02
CA LEU A 20 6.02 -22.51 32.12
C LEU A 20 6.61 -22.42 30.71
N SER A 21 7.93 -22.21 30.60
CA SER A 21 8.60 -22.17 29.29
C SER A 21 8.49 -23.50 28.54
N LYS A 22 8.65 -24.64 29.23
CA LYS A 22 8.47 -25.97 28.64
C LYS A 22 7.02 -26.24 28.24
N LYS A 23 6.05 -25.87 29.09
CA LYS A 23 4.63 -26.14 28.86
C LYS A 23 4.00 -25.25 27.78
N LEU A 24 4.43 -23.99 27.70
CA LEU A 24 3.95 -23.01 26.72
C LEU A 24 4.74 -23.03 25.40
N GLY A 25 5.93 -23.63 25.41
CA GLY A 25 6.89 -23.57 24.31
C GLY A 25 7.68 -22.27 24.29
N SER A 26 8.93 -22.35 23.82
CA SER A 26 9.90 -21.25 23.84
C SER A 26 9.42 -19.97 23.13
N ARG A 27 8.67 -20.11 22.04
CA ARG A 27 8.13 -18.99 21.26
C ARG A 27 7.01 -18.25 22.00
N SER A 28 6.06 -18.98 22.60
CA SER A 28 4.96 -18.38 23.38
C SER A 28 5.49 -17.77 24.68
N TYR A 29 6.44 -18.44 25.35
CA TYR A 29 7.05 -17.92 26.56
C TYR A 29 7.84 -16.63 26.30
N ALA A 30 8.68 -16.60 25.26
CA ALA A 30 9.42 -15.40 24.88
C ALA A 30 8.53 -14.23 24.43
N MET A 31 7.35 -14.53 23.88
CA MET A 31 6.40 -13.50 23.45
C MET A 31 5.66 -12.86 24.63
N TRP A 32 5.31 -13.64 25.65
CA TRP A 32 4.36 -13.20 26.69
C TRP A 32 4.94 -13.05 28.09
N PHE A 33 6.03 -13.76 28.39
CA PHE A 33 6.64 -13.78 29.73
C PHE A 33 8.02 -13.12 29.77
N LYS A 34 8.52 -12.60 28.64
CA LYS A 34 9.85 -11.96 28.56
C LYS A 34 9.99 -10.72 29.45
N ASP A 35 8.94 -9.89 29.50
CA ASP A 35 8.90 -8.66 30.31
C ASP A 35 7.96 -8.79 31.53
N VAL A 36 7.71 -10.02 31.97
CA VAL A 36 6.85 -10.35 33.11
C VAL A 36 7.72 -10.83 34.26
N ARG A 37 7.60 -10.19 35.43
CA ARG A 37 8.27 -10.68 36.63
C ARG A 37 7.38 -11.72 37.29
N ILE A 38 7.94 -12.91 37.53
CA ILE A 38 7.27 -13.98 38.27
C ILE A 38 7.88 -14.01 39.66
N ARG A 39 7.05 -14.08 40.69
CA ARG A 39 7.48 -14.21 42.08
C ARG A 39 6.64 -15.26 42.79
N VAL A 40 7.29 -16.06 43.64
CA VAL A 40 6.62 -17.04 44.49
C VAL A 40 6.90 -16.67 45.94
N GLU A 41 5.90 -16.15 46.64
CA GLU A 41 5.96 -15.76 48.06
C GLU A 41 4.77 -16.36 48.81
N ASP A 42 5.00 -16.89 50.01
CA ASP A 42 3.98 -17.42 50.94
C ASP A 42 2.92 -18.36 50.32
N GLY A 43 3.35 -19.24 49.40
CA GLY A 43 2.47 -20.20 48.73
C GLY A 43 1.57 -19.59 47.65
N ARG A 44 1.84 -18.33 47.24
CA ARG A 44 1.15 -17.59 46.18
C ARG A 44 2.05 -17.42 44.97
N LEU A 45 1.45 -17.43 43.78
CA LEU A 45 2.13 -17.14 42.52
C LEU A 45 1.75 -15.74 42.05
N GLU A 46 2.69 -14.81 42.09
CA GLU A 46 2.52 -13.46 41.59
C GLU A 46 3.12 -13.32 40.19
N ILE A 47 2.31 -12.80 39.27
CA ILE A 47 2.71 -12.53 37.89
C ILE A 47 2.54 -11.05 37.64
N MET A 48 3.66 -10.35 37.61
CA MET A 48 3.72 -8.90 37.51
C MET A 48 3.96 -8.50 36.05
N ALA A 49 2.91 -8.06 35.38
CA ALA A 49 2.99 -7.60 34.00
C ALA A 49 3.08 -6.07 33.94
N ARG A 50 3.79 -5.53 32.95
CA ARG A 50 4.04 -4.08 32.82
C ARG A 50 2.78 -3.25 32.52
N THR A 51 1.69 -3.88 32.11
CA THR A 51 0.42 -3.20 31.81
C THR A 51 -0.76 -4.01 32.33
N ARG A 52 -1.86 -3.32 32.67
CA ARG A 52 -3.13 -3.97 33.08
C ARG A 52 -3.68 -4.91 32.02
N PHE A 53 -3.47 -4.59 30.75
CA PHE A 53 -3.85 -5.43 29.63
C PHE A 53 -3.06 -6.74 29.60
N ALA A 54 -1.73 -6.68 29.71
CA ALA A 54 -0.90 -7.88 29.77
C ALA A 54 -1.27 -8.77 30.97
N ALA A 55 -1.56 -8.16 32.13
CA ALA A 55 -2.03 -8.88 33.32
C ALA A 55 -3.38 -9.59 33.08
N ASP A 56 -4.39 -8.88 32.57
CA ASP A 56 -5.71 -9.46 32.33
C ASP A 56 -5.68 -10.53 31.22
N TRP A 57 -4.80 -10.38 30.23
CA TRP A 57 -4.65 -11.35 29.15
C TRP A 57 -3.93 -12.63 29.60
N ILE A 58 -2.82 -12.51 30.34
CA ILE A 58 -2.13 -13.67 30.93
C ILE A 58 -3.08 -14.45 31.84
N ARG A 59 -3.87 -13.76 32.66
CA ARG A 59 -4.89 -14.37 33.53
C ARG A 59 -5.93 -15.16 32.74
N ARG A 60 -6.43 -14.62 31.62
CA ARG A 60 -7.47 -15.25 30.81
C ARG A 60 -6.95 -16.38 29.93
N ARG A 61 -5.78 -16.20 29.31
CA ARG A 61 -5.26 -17.12 28.29
C ARG A 61 -4.46 -18.26 28.88
N PHE A 62 -3.67 -17.99 29.90
CA PHE A 62 -2.77 -18.96 30.53
C PHE A 62 -3.21 -19.33 31.94
N GLY A 63 -4.40 -18.90 32.39
CA GLY A 63 -4.88 -19.16 33.74
C GLY A 63 -4.99 -20.66 34.08
N THR A 64 -5.18 -21.53 33.08
CA THR A 64 -5.15 -22.99 33.24
C THR A 64 -3.73 -23.51 33.45
N GLU A 65 -2.81 -23.11 32.59
CA GLU A 65 -1.40 -23.54 32.60
C GLU A 65 -0.67 -23.00 33.83
N LEU A 66 -1.00 -21.77 34.25
CA LEU A 66 -0.52 -21.18 35.50
C LEU A 66 -1.03 -21.94 36.72
N ARG A 67 -2.30 -22.36 36.74
CA ARG A 67 -2.87 -23.20 37.81
C ARG A 67 -2.22 -24.57 37.87
N ASP A 68 -1.98 -25.19 36.73
CA ASP A 68 -1.33 -26.49 36.70
C ASP A 68 0.11 -26.41 37.19
N VAL A 69 0.89 -25.41 36.74
CA VAL A 69 2.27 -25.23 37.20
C VAL A 69 2.32 -24.83 38.68
N ALA A 70 1.40 -24.00 39.15
CA ALA A 70 1.30 -23.64 40.55
C ALA A 70 0.97 -24.86 41.44
N ARG A 71 0.05 -25.72 41.00
CA ARG A 71 -0.31 -26.97 41.69
C ARG A 71 0.87 -27.94 41.79
N GLU A 72 1.64 -28.05 40.73
CA GLU A 72 2.74 -29.00 40.62
C GLU A 72 4.00 -28.55 41.39
N TYR A 73 4.30 -27.26 41.39
CA TYR A 73 5.58 -26.73 41.90
C TYR A 73 5.48 -25.86 43.16
N ILE A 74 4.27 -25.49 43.60
CA ILE A 74 4.05 -24.63 44.78
C ILE A 74 3.19 -25.35 45.82
N ALA A 75 1.89 -25.48 45.59
CA ALA A 75 0.93 -26.20 46.44
C ALA A 75 -0.42 -26.41 45.73
N PRO A 76 -1.26 -27.38 46.16
CA PRO A 76 -2.53 -27.69 45.49
C PRO A 76 -3.53 -26.54 45.40
N ASP A 77 -3.55 -25.66 46.39
CA ASP A 77 -4.49 -24.52 46.56
C ASP A 77 -3.80 -23.16 46.44
N THR A 78 -2.76 -23.06 45.60
CA THR A 78 -2.03 -21.79 45.39
C THR A 78 -2.91 -20.71 44.77
N ASP A 79 -2.99 -19.56 45.45
CA ASP A 79 -3.61 -18.35 44.93
C ASP A 79 -2.73 -17.71 43.86
N ILE A 80 -3.33 -17.35 42.71
CA ILE A 80 -2.62 -16.83 41.54
C ILE A 80 -3.05 -15.40 41.31
N ASN A 81 -2.14 -14.48 41.63
CA ASN A 81 -2.41 -13.07 41.50
C ASN A 81 -1.62 -12.48 40.34
N VAL A 82 -2.34 -12.15 39.26
CA VAL A 82 -1.73 -11.45 38.12
C VAL A 82 -1.92 -9.96 38.35
N ILE A 83 -0.85 -9.25 38.67
CA ILE A 83 -0.88 -7.84 39.07
C ILE A 83 -0.11 -6.97 38.08
N VAL A 84 -0.40 -5.67 38.08
CA VAL A 84 0.39 -4.71 37.30
C VAL A 84 1.62 -4.34 38.10
N ASP A 85 2.77 -4.40 37.46
CA ASP A 85 4.03 -4.01 38.07
C ASP A 85 4.08 -2.49 38.29
N THR A 86 3.69 -2.05 39.49
CA THR A 86 3.71 -0.65 39.92
C THR A 86 5.10 -0.18 40.36
N GLN A 87 6.10 -1.07 40.39
CA GLN A 87 7.50 -0.73 40.71
C GLN A 87 8.39 -0.56 39.47
N ALA A 88 7.85 -0.73 38.26
CA ALA A 88 8.42 -0.11 37.07
C ALA A 88 7.88 1.32 37.01
N GLY A 89 8.73 2.30 37.32
CA GLY A 89 8.33 3.67 37.67
C GLY A 89 7.36 4.37 36.70
N PRO A 90 6.69 5.45 37.16
CA PRO A 90 5.72 6.19 36.37
C PRO A 90 6.34 6.69 35.06
N LEU A 91 5.56 6.73 33.99
CA LEU A 91 5.91 7.52 32.81
C LEU A 91 6.11 8.97 33.27
N GLU A 92 7.34 9.47 33.16
CA GLU A 92 7.66 10.84 33.51
C GLU A 92 6.82 11.82 32.67
N GLU A 93 5.88 12.47 33.33
CA GLU A 93 5.32 13.75 32.91
C GLU A 93 6.45 14.79 32.89
N HIS A 94 7.13 14.93 31.76
CA HIS A 94 8.04 16.05 31.54
C HIS A 94 7.23 17.29 31.12
N GLN A 95 6.85 18.08 32.13
CA GLN A 95 6.56 19.50 31.98
C GLN A 95 7.86 20.22 31.63
N GLY A 96 7.85 21.00 30.54
CA GLY A 96 8.89 22.01 30.27
C GLY A 96 9.60 21.91 28.93
N ALA A 97 9.05 22.58 27.90
CA ALA A 97 9.77 23.41 26.94
C ALA A 97 8.73 24.11 26.06
N ARG A 98 8.37 25.33 26.47
CA ARG A 98 7.69 26.31 25.62
C ARG A 98 8.72 26.88 24.62
N ASP A 99 8.21 27.45 23.54
CA ASP A 99 8.89 28.22 22.47
C ASP A 99 9.42 27.46 21.25
N ALA A 100 8.56 27.33 20.23
CA ALA A 100 8.78 27.85 18.88
C ALA A 100 7.46 27.78 18.05
N PRO A 101 7.16 28.76 17.19
CA PRO A 101 5.83 28.94 16.61
C PRO A 101 5.60 28.01 15.41
N THR A 102 4.45 27.35 15.37
CA THR A 102 3.91 26.70 14.16
C THR A 102 2.50 27.24 13.87
N PRO A 103 2.15 27.43 12.59
CA PRO A 103 1.03 28.26 12.17
C PRO A 103 -0.33 27.65 12.53
N ARG A 104 -1.23 28.48 13.08
CA ARG A 104 -2.64 28.16 13.31
C ARG A 104 -3.36 27.89 11.98
N PRO A 105 -4.05 26.77 11.80
CA PRO A 105 -5.20 26.69 10.91
C PRO A 105 -6.38 27.39 11.61
N LEU A 106 -7.06 28.30 10.90
CA LEU A 106 -8.28 28.94 11.38
C LEU A 106 -9.33 27.88 11.76
N ALA A 107 -9.91 28.02 12.94
CA ALA A 107 -11.04 27.22 13.39
C ALA A 107 -12.29 27.55 12.54
N PRO A 108 -13.09 26.55 12.13
CA PRO A 108 -14.43 26.82 11.62
C PRO A 108 -15.34 27.24 12.77
N ASP A 109 -16.05 28.32 12.54
CA ASP A 109 -17.09 28.91 13.38
C ASP A 109 -18.15 27.87 13.79
N ARG A 110 -18.43 27.78 15.09
CA ARG A 110 -19.45 26.91 15.67
C ARG A 110 -20.77 27.66 15.70
N THR A 111 -21.54 27.59 14.63
CA THR A 111 -22.96 27.99 14.65
C THR A 111 -23.89 26.81 14.38
N ARG A 112 -24.63 26.46 15.45
CA ARG A 112 -25.95 25.81 15.54
C ARG A 112 -26.26 24.57 14.69
N GLY A 113 -26.33 23.44 15.40
CA GLY A 113 -27.48 22.53 15.41
C GLY A 113 -28.08 22.10 14.06
N SER A 114 -27.48 21.08 13.44
CA SER A 114 -28.26 20.11 12.68
C SER A 114 -27.78 18.69 13.04
N ARG A 115 -28.71 17.86 13.49
CA ARG A 115 -28.47 16.43 13.67
C ARG A 115 -28.07 15.88 12.29
N PRO A 116 -26.95 15.14 12.16
CA PRO A 116 -26.54 14.65 10.83
C PRO A 116 -27.67 13.79 10.27
N PRO A 117 -28.08 14.00 9.01
CA PRO A 117 -29.09 13.17 8.37
C PRO A 117 -28.63 11.71 8.43
N ALA A 118 -29.58 10.79 8.60
CA ALA A 118 -29.34 9.35 8.67
C ALA A 118 -28.31 8.96 7.60
N THR A 119 -27.17 8.43 8.05
CA THR A 119 -26.01 8.21 7.22
C THR A 119 -26.37 7.26 6.08
N THR A 120 -26.49 7.80 4.86
CA THR A 120 -26.37 7.02 3.65
C THR A 120 -25.11 6.19 3.80
N ARG A 121 -25.23 4.85 3.80
CA ARG A 121 -24.09 3.94 3.87
C ARG A 121 -23.00 4.46 2.92
N PRO A 122 -21.73 4.54 3.35
CA PRO A 122 -20.67 4.98 2.45
C PRO A 122 -20.74 4.11 1.20
N ARG A 123 -20.84 4.76 0.02
CA ARG A 123 -20.88 4.06 -1.27
C ARG A 123 -19.48 3.52 -1.56
N PHE A 124 -19.11 2.43 -0.89
CA PHE A 124 -17.89 1.71 -1.18
C PHE A 124 -17.92 1.18 -2.61
N HIS A 125 -16.76 1.22 -3.25
CA HIS A 125 -16.57 0.63 -4.56
C HIS A 125 -16.90 -0.87 -4.56
N GLU A 126 -17.27 -1.40 -5.71
CA GLU A 126 -17.55 -2.82 -5.93
C GLU A 126 -16.33 -3.52 -6.53
N LEU A 127 -15.99 -4.69 -5.97
CA LEU A 127 -14.91 -5.54 -6.45
C LEU A 127 -15.17 -6.02 -7.89
N ASP A 128 -16.42 -6.29 -8.23
CA ASP A 128 -16.83 -6.76 -9.57
C ASP A 128 -16.69 -5.66 -10.64
N ARG A 129 -16.66 -4.38 -10.23
CA ARG A 129 -16.41 -3.26 -11.16
C ARG A 129 -14.93 -3.00 -11.40
N PHE A 130 -14.04 -3.70 -10.70
CA PHE A 130 -12.59 -3.52 -10.84
C PHE A 130 -12.09 -4.19 -12.13
N VAL A 131 -11.37 -3.43 -12.97
CA VAL A 131 -10.82 -3.96 -14.22
C VAL A 131 -9.55 -4.75 -13.93
N VAL A 132 -9.64 -6.07 -14.05
CA VAL A 132 -8.53 -7.00 -13.78
C VAL A 132 -7.66 -7.17 -15.03
N GLY A 133 -6.34 -7.12 -14.83
CA GLY A 133 -5.32 -7.46 -15.80
C GLY A 133 -4.06 -7.96 -15.11
N ASP A 134 -3.05 -8.37 -15.88
CA ASP A 134 -1.86 -9.03 -15.29
C ASP A 134 -1.10 -8.16 -14.27
N CYS A 135 -1.18 -6.83 -14.40
CA CYS A 135 -0.57 -5.85 -13.49
C CYS A 135 -1.22 -5.76 -12.10
N ASN A 136 -2.44 -6.28 -11.93
CA ASN A 136 -3.23 -6.15 -10.69
C ASN A 136 -3.98 -7.43 -10.29
N ARG A 137 -3.85 -8.51 -11.08
CA ARG A 137 -4.55 -9.79 -10.88
C ARG A 137 -4.29 -10.37 -9.50
N LEU A 138 -3.03 -10.40 -9.06
CA LEU A 138 -2.68 -10.97 -7.75
C LEU A 138 -3.36 -10.20 -6.61
N ALA A 139 -3.38 -8.86 -6.68
CA ALA A 139 -3.99 -8.03 -5.65
C ALA A 139 -5.51 -8.20 -5.61
N TRP A 140 -6.16 -8.25 -6.78
CA TRP A 140 -7.60 -8.51 -6.88
C TRP A 140 -7.96 -9.91 -6.35
N THR A 141 -7.20 -10.94 -6.72
CA THR A 141 -7.41 -12.30 -6.22
C THR A 141 -7.22 -12.37 -4.70
N ALA A 142 -6.16 -11.74 -4.17
CA ALA A 142 -5.90 -11.69 -2.74
C ALA A 142 -7.03 -10.99 -1.97
N ALA A 143 -7.50 -9.84 -2.45
CA ALA A 143 -8.63 -9.12 -1.85
C ALA A 143 -9.93 -9.95 -1.92
N SER A 144 -10.20 -10.62 -3.04
CA SER A 144 -11.40 -11.46 -3.19
C SER A 144 -11.36 -12.67 -2.25
N ARG A 145 -10.20 -13.35 -2.15
CA ARG A 145 -9.99 -14.49 -1.24
C ARG A 145 -10.07 -14.08 0.22
N LEU A 146 -9.42 -12.97 0.58
CA LEU A 146 -9.50 -12.44 1.94
C LEU A 146 -10.93 -12.09 2.32
N ALA A 147 -11.80 -11.71 1.37
CA ALA A 147 -13.21 -11.45 1.64
C ALA A 147 -14.02 -12.72 1.94
N GLU A 148 -13.68 -13.82 1.28
CA GLU A 148 -14.38 -15.11 1.35
C GLU A 148 -13.89 -16.00 2.49
N GLU A 149 -12.63 -15.87 2.89
CA GLU A 149 -12.04 -16.62 3.98
C GLU A 149 -12.61 -16.20 5.35
N GLY A 150 -12.64 -17.15 6.29
CA GLY A 150 -13.05 -16.92 7.68
C GLY A 150 -11.94 -16.27 8.52
N ASP A 151 -12.07 -16.40 9.84
CA ASP A 151 -11.06 -15.90 10.78
C ASP A 151 -9.70 -16.60 10.53
N HIS A 152 -8.61 -15.90 10.83
CA HIS A 152 -7.23 -16.42 10.71
C HIS A 152 -6.75 -16.76 9.28
N SER A 153 -7.23 -16.03 8.28
CA SER A 153 -6.71 -16.10 6.90
C SER A 153 -5.18 -15.95 6.85
N PRO A 154 -4.44 -16.84 6.14
CA PRO A 154 -2.99 -16.70 5.93
C PRO A 154 -2.63 -15.48 5.06
N LEU A 155 -3.63 -14.89 4.40
CA LEU A 155 -3.46 -13.66 3.62
C LEU A 155 -3.44 -12.41 4.52
N SER A 156 -3.82 -12.53 5.80
CA SER A 156 -3.84 -11.44 6.76
C SER A 156 -2.52 -11.36 7.55
N PRO A 157 -1.86 -10.19 7.62
CA PRO A 157 -2.26 -8.93 7.00
C PRO A 157 -2.03 -8.90 5.48
N LEU A 158 -3.02 -8.40 4.73
CA LEU A 158 -2.89 -8.15 3.30
C LEU A 158 -2.35 -6.73 3.10
N PHE A 159 -1.12 -6.60 2.60
CA PHE A 159 -0.49 -5.31 2.35
C PHE A 159 -0.44 -5.03 0.83
N ILE A 160 -1.20 -4.04 0.37
CA ILE A 160 -1.23 -3.63 -1.05
C ILE A 160 -0.40 -2.37 -1.22
N HIS A 161 0.65 -2.41 -2.03
CA HIS A 161 1.46 -1.22 -2.32
C HIS A 161 1.53 -0.89 -3.80
N GLY A 162 1.84 0.37 -4.13
CA GLY A 162 2.04 0.83 -5.49
C GLY A 162 1.69 2.30 -5.66
N GLY A 163 2.09 2.91 -6.77
CA GLY A 163 1.93 4.35 -6.99
C GLY A 163 0.47 4.87 -6.93
N CYS A 164 0.35 6.19 -6.96
CA CYS A 164 -0.94 6.86 -6.92
C CYS A 164 -1.83 6.48 -8.13
N GLY A 165 -3.13 6.28 -7.87
CA GLY A 165 -4.13 6.05 -8.93
C GLY A 165 -4.15 4.65 -9.54
N LEU A 166 -3.46 3.67 -8.95
CA LEU A 166 -3.42 2.28 -9.44
C LEU A 166 -4.58 1.38 -8.93
N GLY A 167 -5.47 1.93 -8.08
CA GLY A 167 -6.67 1.22 -7.63
C GLY A 167 -6.60 0.64 -6.22
N LYS A 168 -5.62 1.03 -5.39
CA LYS A 168 -5.50 0.63 -3.97
C LYS A 168 -6.81 0.85 -3.19
N THR A 169 -7.28 2.08 -3.14
CA THR A 169 -8.55 2.47 -2.51
C THR A 169 -9.75 1.71 -3.07
N HIS A 170 -9.80 1.48 -4.39
CA HIS A 170 -10.89 0.72 -5.02
C HIS A 170 -10.91 -0.72 -4.49
N LEU A 171 -9.76 -1.41 -4.51
CA LEU A 171 -9.66 -2.78 -3.99
C LEU A 171 -10.01 -2.86 -2.51
N LEU A 172 -9.48 -1.95 -1.70
CA LEU A 172 -9.72 -1.91 -0.25
C LEU A 172 -11.20 -1.67 0.09
N GLN A 173 -11.84 -0.71 -0.57
CA GLN A 173 -13.27 -0.47 -0.39
C GLN A 173 -14.12 -1.63 -0.93
N GLY A 174 -13.72 -2.22 -2.06
CA GLY A 174 -14.35 -3.41 -2.63
C GLY A 174 -14.30 -4.59 -1.68
N LEU A 175 -13.16 -4.83 -1.04
CA LEU A 175 -12.98 -5.85 0.00
C LEU A 175 -13.93 -5.62 1.18
N CYS A 176 -13.97 -4.39 1.74
CA CYS A 176 -14.92 -4.07 2.81
C CYS A 176 -16.36 -4.36 2.41
N ARG A 177 -16.76 -3.92 1.21
CA ARG A 177 -18.11 -4.11 0.71
C ARG A 177 -18.43 -5.60 0.54
N ARG A 178 -17.55 -6.38 -0.08
CA ARG A 178 -17.75 -7.81 -0.30
C ARG A 178 -17.87 -8.59 1.02
N VAL A 179 -17.06 -8.26 2.04
CA VAL A 179 -17.19 -8.87 3.37
C VAL A 179 -18.55 -8.55 4.01
N MET A 180 -19.01 -7.30 3.90
CA MET A 180 -20.33 -6.91 4.41
C MET A 180 -21.47 -7.59 3.65
N GLU A 181 -21.32 -7.80 2.34
CA GLU A 181 -22.32 -8.47 1.50
C GLU A 181 -22.43 -9.97 1.79
N LEU A 182 -21.30 -10.68 1.93
CA LEU A 182 -21.25 -12.12 2.15
C LEU A 182 -21.87 -12.53 3.49
N ASP A 183 -21.62 -11.78 4.55
CA ASP A 183 -22.14 -12.09 5.89
C ASP A 183 -23.51 -11.42 6.17
N ARG A 184 -24.25 -11.05 5.10
CA ARG A 184 -25.56 -10.37 5.17
C ARG A 184 -25.58 -9.17 6.14
N GLY A 185 -24.46 -8.44 6.22
CA GLY A 185 -24.28 -7.28 7.09
C GLY A 185 -23.98 -7.57 8.56
N ARG A 186 -23.79 -8.84 8.96
CA ARG A 186 -23.35 -9.21 10.33
C ARG A 186 -21.87 -8.93 10.56
N ALA A 187 -21.04 -9.14 9.53
CA ALA A 187 -19.63 -8.83 9.56
C ALA A 187 -19.39 -7.35 9.82
N ARG A 188 -18.59 -7.05 10.85
CA ARG A 188 -18.19 -5.68 11.19
C ARG A 188 -16.87 -5.36 10.50
N ALA A 189 -16.97 -4.87 9.26
CA ALA A 189 -15.82 -4.34 8.54
C ALA A 189 -15.70 -2.81 8.76
N ARG A 190 -14.47 -2.31 8.95
CA ARG A 190 -14.20 -0.87 9.07
C ARG A 190 -13.14 -0.46 8.06
N TYR A 191 -13.47 0.54 7.24
CA TYR A 191 -12.54 1.25 6.38
C TYR A 191 -12.14 2.57 7.06
N VAL A 192 -10.85 2.86 7.12
CA VAL A 192 -10.31 4.13 7.64
C VAL A 192 -9.06 4.50 6.85
N THR A 193 -8.76 5.80 6.74
CA THR A 193 -7.45 6.24 6.22
C THR A 193 -6.43 6.35 7.35
N GLY A 194 -5.13 6.27 7.05
CA GLY A 194 -4.07 6.48 8.04
C GLY A 194 -4.17 7.85 8.72
N GLU A 195 -4.61 8.88 7.98
CA GLU A 195 -4.92 10.21 8.52
C GLU A 195 -6.09 10.18 9.50
N GLN A 196 -7.23 9.62 9.11
CA GLN A 196 -8.40 9.52 9.98
C GLN A 196 -8.08 8.75 11.26
N PHE A 197 -7.38 7.62 11.14
CA PHE A 197 -6.94 6.84 12.30
C PHE A 197 -6.07 7.69 13.25
N THR A 198 -5.10 8.42 12.69
CA THR A 198 -4.20 9.27 13.46
C THR A 198 -4.96 10.37 14.20
N ASN A 199 -5.88 11.04 13.51
CA ASN A 199 -6.68 12.13 14.07
C ASN A 199 -7.64 11.61 15.15
N GLU A 200 -8.31 10.48 14.91
CA GLU A 200 -9.16 9.81 15.92
C GLU A 200 -8.37 9.47 17.18
N PHE A 201 -7.16 8.92 17.03
CA PHE A 201 -6.30 8.60 18.16
C PHE A 201 -5.81 9.85 18.91
N ILE A 202 -5.31 10.86 18.22
CA ILE A 202 -4.81 12.10 18.85
C ILE A 202 -5.92 12.78 19.64
N SER A 203 -7.14 12.86 19.08
CA SER A 203 -8.29 13.39 19.80
C SER A 203 -8.64 12.56 21.03
N ALA A 204 -8.64 11.22 20.91
CA ALA A 204 -8.93 10.35 22.03
C ALA A 204 -7.90 10.46 23.17
N VAL A 205 -6.62 10.67 22.86
CA VAL A 205 -5.59 10.96 23.87
C VAL A 205 -5.86 12.30 24.54
N ARG A 206 -6.09 13.36 23.75
CA ARG A 206 -6.30 14.73 24.27
C ARG A 206 -7.54 14.84 25.15
N GLU A 207 -8.60 14.14 24.80
CA GLU A 207 -9.89 14.18 25.50
C GLU A 207 -10.02 13.11 26.60
N GLY A 208 -9.01 12.25 26.78
CA GLY A 208 -9.08 11.15 27.75
C GLY A 208 -10.10 10.06 27.38
N THR A 209 -10.45 9.92 26.09
CA THR A 209 -11.49 9.00 25.58
C THR A 209 -10.92 7.77 24.87
N LEU A 210 -9.72 7.32 25.25
CA LEU A 210 -9.04 6.15 24.65
C LEU A 210 -9.89 4.88 24.67
N ASP A 211 -10.69 4.65 25.70
CA ASP A 211 -11.57 3.48 25.77
C ASP A 211 -12.67 3.52 24.69
N ARG A 212 -13.18 4.70 24.36
CA ARG A 212 -14.15 4.88 23.27
C ARG A 212 -13.51 4.64 21.91
N PHE A 213 -12.29 5.15 21.71
CA PHE A 213 -11.50 4.85 20.51
C PHE A 213 -11.33 3.35 20.35
N ARG A 214 -10.83 2.65 21.39
CA ARG A 214 -10.65 1.19 21.36
C ARG A 214 -11.96 0.43 21.13
N ALA A 215 -13.06 0.87 21.73
CA ALA A 215 -14.38 0.26 21.54
C ALA A 215 -14.85 0.31 20.08
N ALA A 216 -14.46 1.36 19.31
CA ALA A 216 -14.80 1.47 17.89
C ALA A 216 -14.14 0.39 17.02
N TYR A 217 -13.04 -0.21 17.49
CA TYR A 217 -12.26 -1.24 16.79
C TYR A 217 -12.44 -2.66 17.38
N ARG A 218 -13.14 -2.81 18.51
CA ARG A 218 -13.43 -4.13 19.09
C ARG A 218 -14.46 -4.89 18.26
N GLY A 219 -14.24 -6.20 18.10
CA GLY A 219 -15.18 -7.11 17.45
C GLY A 219 -15.38 -6.81 15.96
N LEU A 220 -14.37 -6.22 15.31
CA LEU A 220 -14.31 -6.15 13.86
C LEU A 220 -13.95 -7.52 13.32
N SER A 221 -14.54 -7.91 12.18
CA SER A 221 -14.08 -9.08 11.41
C SER A 221 -13.03 -8.69 10.36
N LEU A 222 -12.99 -7.39 10.00
CA LEU A 222 -12.03 -6.82 9.05
C LEU A 222 -11.74 -5.36 9.41
N LEU A 223 -10.46 -5.02 9.55
CA LEU A 223 -9.96 -3.65 9.52
C LEU A 223 -9.25 -3.39 8.19
N VAL A 224 -9.60 -2.28 7.55
CA VAL A 224 -8.96 -1.79 6.33
C VAL A 224 -8.39 -0.39 6.57
N VAL A 225 -7.09 -0.22 6.35
CA VAL A 225 -6.39 1.05 6.51
C VAL A 225 -5.76 1.49 5.20
N ASP A 226 -6.32 2.53 4.58
CA ASP A 226 -5.78 3.12 3.34
C ASP A 226 -4.77 4.22 3.65
N ASP A 227 -3.87 4.51 2.72
CA ASP A 227 -2.83 5.56 2.83
C ASP A 227 -2.04 5.52 4.17
N ILE A 228 -1.53 4.34 4.54
CA ILE A 228 -0.78 4.15 5.78
C ILE A 228 0.53 4.94 5.82
N ASP A 229 1.00 5.44 4.67
CA ASP A 229 2.14 6.35 4.58
C ASP A 229 1.99 7.59 5.47
N PHE A 230 0.75 7.99 5.79
CA PHE A 230 0.49 9.14 6.64
C PHE A 230 1.08 9.02 8.06
N ILE A 231 1.25 7.79 8.57
CA ILE A 231 1.87 7.55 9.88
C ILE A 231 3.39 7.39 9.81
N SER A 232 3.96 7.38 8.60
CA SER A 232 5.40 7.27 8.39
C SER A 232 6.16 8.40 9.09
N GLY A 233 7.30 8.09 9.69
CA GLY A 233 8.09 9.03 10.50
C GLY A 233 7.49 9.47 11.85
N LYS A 234 6.19 9.26 12.09
CA LYS A 234 5.49 9.69 13.32
C LYS A 234 5.61 8.63 14.42
N LYS A 235 6.77 8.53 15.07
CA LYS A 235 7.10 7.48 16.07
C LYS A 235 5.99 7.18 17.09
N LYS A 236 5.41 8.21 17.73
CA LYS A 236 4.33 8.05 18.72
C LYS A 236 3.06 7.45 18.11
N THR A 237 2.64 7.96 16.94
CA THR A 237 1.48 7.44 16.20
C THR A 237 1.70 6.01 15.72
N GLN A 238 2.91 5.68 15.26
CA GLN A 238 3.24 4.32 14.86
C GLN A 238 3.20 3.33 16.02
N ALA A 239 3.68 3.72 17.20
CA ALA A 239 3.62 2.88 18.39
C ALA A 239 2.17 2.55 18.80
N GLU A 240 1.29 3.55 18.81
CA GLU A 240 -0.13 3.27 19.10
C GLU A 240 -0.80 2.47 17.97
N PHE A 241 -0.53 2.81 16.71
CA PHE A 241 -1.07 2.08 15.57
C PHE A 241 -0.70 0.60 15.68
N GLN A 242 0.56 0.30 16.04
CA GLN A 242 1.01 -1.06 16.32
C GLN A 242 0.18 -1.73 17.42
N HIS A 243 0.04 -1.10 18.60
CA HIS A 243 -0.76 -1.67 19.70
C HIS A 243 -2.24 -1.89 19.30
N THR A 244 -2.79 -0.99 18.51
CA THR A 244 -4.19 -1.06 18.05
C THR A 244 -4.36 -2.22 17.06
N LEU A 245 -3.43 -2.38 16.11
CA LEU A 245 -3.43 -3.51 15.19
C LEU A 245 -3.32 -4.84 15.93
N GLU A 246 -2.38 -4.95 16.88
CA GLU A 246 -2.21 -6.16 17.68
C GLU A 246 -3.50 -6.54 18.42
N ALA A 247 -4.18 -5.56 19.04
CA ALA A 247 -5.45 -5.80 19.72
C ALA A 247 -6.57 -6.27 18.78
N ILE A 248 -6.61 -5.73 17.55
CA ILE A 248 -7.59 -6.09 16.53
C ILE A 248 -7.33 -7.50 16.01
N GLU A 249 -6.08 -7.82 15.66
CA GLU A 249 -5.70 -9.15 15.17
C GLU A 249 -5.88 -10.24 16.23
N LEU A 250 -5.58 -9.93 17.50
CA LEU A 250 -5.85 -10.85 18.64
C LEU A 250 -7.34 -11.18 18.79
N SER A 251 -8.24 -10.31 18.30
CA SER A 251 -9.69 -10.57 18.31
C SER A 251 -10.18 -11.45 17.14
N GLY A 252 -9.26 -11.92 16.28
CA GLY A 252 -9.58 -12.73 15.10
C GLY A 252 -9.83 -11.90 13.82
N ALA A 253 -9.81 -10.57 13.93
CA ALA A 253 -10.04 -9.68 12.80
C ALA A 253 -8.95 -9.81 11.73
N ARG A 254 -9.37 -9.81 10.48
CA ARG A 254 -8.47 -9.69 9.32
C ARG A 254 -8.01 -8.25 9.16
N LEU A 255 -6.81 -8.08 8.60
CA LEU A 255 -6.21 -6.77 8.34
C LEU A 255 -5.89 -6.61 6.86
N ALA A 256 -6.29 -5.49 6.26
CA ALA A 256 -5.82 -5.07 4.95
C ALA A 256 -5.30 -3.63 4.99
N LEU A 257 -4.17 -3.38 4.33
CA LEU A 257 -3.43 -2.13 4.40
C LEU A 257 -3.07 -1.67 2.98
N ALA A 258 -3.03 -0.36 2.76
CA ALA A 258 -2.46 0.19 1.54
C ALA A 258 -1.43 1.30 1.77
N SER A 259 -0.39 1.29 0.94
CA SER A 259 0.71 2.24 0.92
C SER A 259 1.10 2.57 -0.52
N ASN A 260 1.79 3.69 -0.74
CA ASN A 260 2.42 3.97 -2.01
C ASN A 260 3.70 3.15 -2.22
N GLU A 261 4.37 2.77 -1.14
CA GLU A 261 5.68 2.11 -1.15
C GLU A 261 5.65 0.72 -0.49
N HIS A 262 6.66 -0.08 -0.80
CA HIS A 262 6.85 -1.36 -0.12
C HIS A 262 7.12 -1.12 1.39
N PRO A 263 6.59 -1.93 2.33
CA PRO A 263 6.74 -1.68 3.76
C PRO A 263 8.20 -1.72 4.25
N GLY A 264 9.07 -2.40 3.51
CA GLY A 264 10.52 -2.43 3.76
C GLY A 264 11.34 -1.36 3.03
N SER A 265 10.72 -0.44 2.26
CA SER A 265 11.45 0.63 1.57
C SER A 265 11.91 1.71 2.57
N ASN A 266 13.07 2.32 2.30
CA ASN A 266 13.57 3.45 3.06
C ASN A 266 12.71 4.72 2.91
N ASN A 267 11.92 4.80 1.84
CA ASN A 267 11.08 5.97 1.54
C ASN A 267 9.84 6.07 2.43
N ALA A 268 9.47 5.00 3.14
CA ALA A 268 8.37 4.96 4.08
C ALA A 268 8.87 4.41 5.45
N PRO A 269 9.57 5.21 6.27
CA PRO A 269 10.14 4.74 7.53
C PRO A 269 9.05 4.38 8.57
N PHE A 270 8.60 3.13 8.49
CA PHE A 270 7.89 2.43 9.57
C PHE A 270 8.91 1.83 10.55
N ASN A 271 8.51 1.71 11.82
CA ASN A 271 9.32 1.01 12.81
C ASN A 271 9.48 -0.48 12.45
N ARG A 272 10.56 -1.11 12.93
CA ARG A 272 10.88 -2.51 12.61
C ARG A 272 9.77 -3.51 12.97
N ASN A 273 9.02 -3.26 14.04
CA ASN A 273 7.94 -4.15 14.47
C ASN A 273 6.78 -4.13 13.47
N LEU A 274 6.36 -2.93 13.03
CA LEU A 274 5.35 -2.76 11.99
C LEU A 274 5.79 -3.39 10.67
N VAL A 275 7.03 -3.14 10.23
CA VAL A 275 7.57 -3.78 9.02
C VAL A 275 7.53 -5.30 9.14
N SER A 276 8.06 -5.87 10.23
CA SER A 276 8.02 -7.31 10.47
C SER A 276 6.59 -7.86 10.47
N ARG A 277 5.63 -7.08 10.96
CA ARG A 277 4.22 -7.48 10.98
C ARG A 277 3.59 -7.44 9.59
N PHE A 278 3.80 -6.37 8.84
CA PHE A 278 3.31 -6.24 7.47
C PHE A 278 3.87 -7.35 6.57
N LEU A 279 5.14 -7.69 6.75
CA LEU A 279 5.80 -8.78 6.02
C LEU A 279 5.39 -10.20 6.50
N SER A 280 4.66 -10.32 7.60
CA SER A 280 4.19 -11.64 8.11
C SER A 280 2.98 -12.20 7.36
N GLY A 281 2.29 -11.37 6.57
CA GLY A 281 1.17 -11.75 5.71
C GLY A 281 1.51 -11.63 4.22
N LEU A 282 0.50 -11.41 3.39
CA LEU A 282 0.69 -11.28 1.95
C LEU A 282 0.98 -9.83 1.56
N VAL A 283 2.14 -9.59 0.93
CA VAL A 283 2.48 -8.29 0.33
C VAL A 283 2.31 -8.37 -1.18
N VAL A 284 1.52 -7.46 -1.75
CA VAL A 284 1.24 -7.43 -3.18
C VAL A 284 1.48 -6.03 -3.75
N GLN A 285 2.17 -6.00 -4.89
CA GLN A 285 2.36 -4.77 -5.67
C GLN A 285 1.28 -4.60 -6.72
N LEU A 286 0.74 -3.38 -6.82
CA LEU A 286 0.00 -2.90 -7.99
C LEU A 286 0.96 -2.24 -8.96
N GLU A 287 0.94 -2.72 -10.20
CA GLU A 287 1.74 -2.16 -11.29
C GLU A 287 0.91 -1.27 -12.22
N ARG A 288 1.59 -0.47 -13.04
CA ARG A 288 0.91 0.35 -14.07
C ARG A 288 0.19 -0.55 -15.08
N PRO A 289 -1.06 -0.22 -15.45
CA PRO A 289 -1.85 -1.04 -16.35
C PRO A 289 -1.18 -1.20 -17.72
N GLY A 290 -1.24 -2.41 -18.26
CA GLY A 290 -0.83 -2.72 -19.64
C GLY A 290 -1.77 -2.12 -20.68
N LYS A 291 -1.48 -2.30 -21.98
CA LYS A 291 -2.28 -1.74 -23.08
C LYS A 291 -3.73 -2.21 -23.03
N GLU A 292 -3.93 -3.51 -22.86
CA GLU A 292 -5.22 -4.18 -22.83
C GLU A 292 -6.04 -3.71 -21.62
N THR A 293 -5.41 -3.67 -20.44
CA THR A 293 -6.04 -3.19 -19.20
C THR A 293 -6.41 -1.71 -19.28
N ARG A 294 -5.56 -0.87 -19.90
CA ARG A 294 -5.88 0.55 -20.12
C ARG A 294 -7.07 0.73 -21.06
N LEU A 295 -7.14 -0.04 -22.14
CA LEU A 295 -8.29 0.02 -23.05
C LEU A 295 -9.58 -0.41 -22.33
N ALA A 296 -9.54 -1.50 -21.56
CA ALA A 296 -10.67 -1.92 -20.74
C ALA A 296 -11.08 -0.87 -19.70
N LEU A 297 -10.12 -0.20 -19.05
CA LEU A 297 -10.37 0.94 -18.15
C LEU A 297 -11.05 2.11 -18.89
N VAL A 298 -10.62 2.45 -20.11
CA VAL A 298 -11.25 3.49 -20.93
C VAL A 298 -12.72 3.16 -21.18
N HIS A 299 -13.03 1.95 -21.67
CA HIS A 299 -14.41 1.54 -21.91
C HIS A 299 -15.24 1.55 -20.63
N ARG A 300 -14.70 1.03 -19.52
CA ARG A 300 -15.39 0.98 -18.24
C ARG A 300 -15.72 2.38 -17.73
N PHE A 301 -14.74 3.26 -17.68
CA PHE A 301 -14.92 4.62 -17.18
C PHE A 301 -15.77 5.49 -18.10
N ALA A 302 -15.79 5.21 -19.41
CA ALA A 302 -16.67 5.85 -20.36
C ALA A 302 -18.12 5.41 -20.15
N ALA A 303 -18.35 4.09 -19.99
CA ALA A 303 -19.67 3.54 -19.69
C ALA A 303 -20.23 4.09 -18.36
N ASP A 304 -19.42 4.15 -17.30
CA ASP A 304 -19.81 4.73 -16.01
C ASP A 304 -20.20 6.22 -16.09
N ARG A 305 -19.79 6.91 -17.17
CA ARG A 305 -20.09 8.34 -17.43
C ARG A 305 -21.15 8.55 -18.53
N ALA A 306 -21.74 7.46 -19.04
CA ALA A 306 -22.58 7.49 -20.24
C ALA A 306 -21.92 8.27 -21.39
N LEU A 307 -20.65 7.95 -21.67
CA LEU A 307 -19.89 8.45 -22.81
C LEU A 307 -19.81 7.34 -23.87
N ARG A 308 -20.34 7.61 -25.06
CA ARG A 308 -20.14 6.75 -26.24
C ARG A 308 -18.85 7.16 -26.91
N LEU A 309 -17.86 6.27 -26.95
CA LEU A 309 -16.59 6.48 -27.66
C LEU A 309 -16.56 5.52 -28.84
N ASN A 310 -16.09 5.98 -30.00
CA ASN A 310 -15.71 5.05 -31.05
C ASN A 310 -14.38 4.36 -30.68
N GLU A 311 -14.11 3.23 -31.34
CA GLU A 311 -12.95 2.40 -31.02
C GLU A 311 -11.61 3.12 -31.25
N ALA A 312 -11.55 3.99 -32.26
CA ALA A 312 -10.37 4.79 -32.54
C ALA A 312 -10.08 5.80 -31.42
N ALA A 313 -11.11 6.46 -30.89
CA ALA A 313 -11.02 7.36 -29.74
C ALA A 313 -10.57 6.61 -28.48
N ALA A 314 -11.18 5.45 -28.19
CA ALA A 314 -10.84 4.64 -27.04
C ALA A 314 -9.36 4.19 -27.07
N ARG A 315 -8.90 3.69 -28.23
CA ARG A 315 -7.49 3.31 -28.44
C ARG A 315 -6.55 4.50 -28.32
N LEU A 316 -6.94 5.66 -28.83
CA LEU A 316 -6.13 6.87 -28.72
C LEU A 316 -5.94 7.28 -27.26
N ILE A 317 -7.01 7.30 -26.45
CA ILE A 317 -6.91 7.58 -25.00
C ILE A 317 -6.01 6.56 -24.32
N ALA A 318 -6.24 5.26 -24.54
CA ALA A 318 -5.46 4.18 -23.94
C ALA A 318 -3.96 4.21 -24.33
N SER A 319 -3.64 4.72 -25.53
CA SER A 319 -2.26 4.89 -25.99
C SER A 319 -1.57 6.11 -25.37
N LYS A 320 -2.32 7.15 -25.01
CA LYS A 320 -1.75 8.40 -24.49
C LYS A 320 -1.66 8.42 -22.97
N CYS A 321 -2.61 7.82 -22.25
CA CYS A 321 -2.61 7.80 -20.78
C CYS A 321 -1.74 6.66 -20.22
N LEU A 322 -0.41 6.83 -20.23
CA LEU A 322 0.55 5.79 -19.81
C LEU A 322 0.71 5.64 -18.29
N GLY A 323 0.21 6.60 -17.51
CA GLY A 323 0.35 6.58 -16.05
C GLY A 323 -0.70 5.71 -15.37
N SER A 324 -1.66 6.36 -14.71
CA SER A 324 -2.63 5.72 -13.83
C SER A 324 -4.06 5.80 -14.38
N GLY A 325 -4.98 5.04 -13.78
CA GLY A 325 -6.41 5.13 -14.12
C GLY A 325 -6.98 6.54 -13.94
N ARG A 326 -6.38 7.36 -13.05
CA ARG A 326 -6.78 8.76 -12.84
C ARG A 326 -6.54 9.63 -14.08
N GLU A 327 -5.50 9.36 -14.87
CA GLU A 327 -5.28 10.10 -16.13
C GLU A 327 -6.40 9.84 -17.13
N ILE A 328 -6.81 8.57 -17.26
CA ILE A 328 -7.92 8.16 -18.13
C ILE A 328 -9.21 8.83 -17.65
N GLN A 329 -9.52 8.75 -16.36
CA GLN A 329 -10.69 9.42 -15.78
C GLN A 329 -10.67 10.92 -16.04
N GLY A 330 -9.52 11.59 -15.90
CA GLY A 330 -9.39 13.01 -16.18
C GLY A 330 -9.70 13.38 -17.64
N VAL A 331 -9.21 12.59 -18.60
CA VAL A 331 -9.54 12.78 -20.03
C VAL A 331 -11.04 12.60 -20.29
N LEU A 332 -11.64 11.53 -19.74
CA LEU A 332 -13.07 11.26 -19.93
C LEU A 332 -13.96 12.31 -19.26
N THR A 333 -13.61 12.78 -18.07
CA THR A 333 -14.32 13.88 -17.40
C THR A 333 -14.28 15.15 -18.25
N ARG A 334 -13.13 15.48 -18.86
CA ARG A 334 -13.02 16.63 -19.78
C ARG A 334 -13.86 16.45 -21.04
N LEU A 335 -13.84 15.26 -21.64
CA LEU A 335 -14.70 14.96 -22.79
C LEU A 335 -16.18 15.13 -22.46
N LYS A 336 -16.62 14.67 -21.27
CA LYS A 336 -17.99 14.88 -20.82
C LYS A 336 -18.30 16.36 -20.59
N ALA A 337 -17.39 17.10 -19.98
CA ALA A 337 -17.55 18.53 -19.76
C ALA A 337 -17.68 19.29 -21.09
N MET A 338 -16.87 18.94 -22.11
CA MET A 338 -16.98 19.54 -23.44
C MET A 338 -18.33 19.28 -24.11
N GLN A 339 -18.92 18.08 -23.97
CA GLN A 339 -20.28 17.82 -24.45
C GLN A 339 -21.35 18.69 -23.79
N ILE A 340 -21.12 19.11 -22.55
CA ILE A 340 -22.06 19.94 -21.77
C ILE A 340 -21.88 21.42 -22.09
N VAL A 341 -20.63 21.90 -22.15
CA VAL A 341 -20.30 23.33 -22.25
C VAL A 341 -20.32 23.83 -23.68
N ASP A 342 -19.99 22.99 -24.66
CA ASP A 342 -19.94 23.38 -26.07
C ASP A 342 -20.54 22.28 -26.97
N PRO A 343 -21.87 22.09 -26.95
CA PRO A 343 -22.56 21.10 -27.76
C PRO A 343 -22.50 21.40 -29.28
N VAL A 344 -22.22 22.65 -29.66
CA VAL A 344 -22.14 23.12 -31.05
C VAL A 344 -20.78 22.78 -31.68
N HIS A 345 -19.67 22.91 -30.94
CA HIS A 345 -18.34 22.47 -31.41
C HIS A 345 -17.90 21.12 -30.83
N ALA A 346 -18.83 20.41 -30.18
CA ALA A 346 -18.63 19.06 -29.71
C ALA A 346 -18.12 18.21 -30.88
N PRO A 347 -16.95 17.57 -30.78
CA PRO A 347 -16.22 17.22 -31.99
C PRO A 347 -16.82 15.93 -32.54
N THR A 348 -17.59 16.06 -33.61
CA THR A 348 -18.10 14.95 -34.41
C THR A 348 -17.09 14.63 -35.52
N ASP A 349 -17.02 13.36 -35.91
CA ASP A 349 -16.27 12.94 -37.10
C ASP A 349 -17.02 13.32 -38.41
N ASP A 350 -18.19 13.96 -38.30
CA ASP A 350 -19.08 14.35 -39.40
C ASP A 350 -19.54 15.82 -39.22
N PRO A 351 -19.03 16.77 -40.04
CA PRO A 351 -19.35 18.19 -39.93
C PRO A 351 -20.74 18.56 -40.48
N ASP A 352 -21.38 17.69 -41.27
CA ASP A 352 -22.66 17.99 -41.94
C ASP A 352 -23.87 17.87 -40.99
N GLN A 353 -23.70 17.26 -39.82
CA GLN A 353 -24.76 17.10 -38.80
C GLN A 353 -24.93 18.32 -37.88
N LEU A 354 -24.18 19.40 -38.10
CA LEU A 354 -24.20 20.59 -37.22
C LEU A 354 -25.44 21.50 -37.41
N PHE A 355 -26.18 21.37 -38.52
CA PHE A 355 -27.17 22.40 -38.93
C PHE A 355 -28.61 21.91 -39.09
N MET A 356 -29.03 20.84 -38.39
CA MET A 356 -30.45 20.45 -38.37
C MET A 356 -31.16 20.96 -37.10
N PRO A 357 -32.06 21.97 -37.21
CA PRO A 357 -32.87 22.41 -36.09
C PRO A 357 -33.90 21.31 -35.76
N GLY A 358 -33.85 20.76 -34.54
CA GLY A 358 -34.74 19.70 -34.08
C GLY A 358 -34.04 18.44 -33.54
N PHE A 359 -32.72 18.31 -33.72
CA PHE A 359 -31.95 17.22 -33.11
C PHE A 359 -31.68 17.48 -31.62
N ASN A 360 -32.68 17.24 -30.78
CA ASN A 360 -32.50 17.06 -29.34
C ASN A 360 -31.85 15.70 -29.01
N GLU A 361 -30.69 15.39 -29.58
CA GLU A 361 -29.98 14.13 -29.30
C GLU A 361 -28.48 14.36 -29.09
N THR A 362 -28.15 15.17 -28.07
CA THR A 362 -26.81 15.16 -27.46
C THR A 362 -26.47 13.82 -26.80
N GLN A 363 -27.43 12.90 -26.64
CA GLN A 363 -27.24 11.60 -25.99
C GLN A 363 -26.68 10.49 -26.88
N ASP A 364 -26.79 10.58 -28.21
CA ASP A 364 -26.40 9.47 -29.11
C ASP A 364 -25.12 9.72 -29.94
N ARG A 365 -24.48 10.88 -29.75
CA ARG A 365 -23.25 11.23 -30.47
C ARG A 365 -22.06 10.44 -29.95
N SER A 366 -21.47 9.61 -30.81
CA SER A 366 -20.22 8.89 -30.55
C SER A 366 -19.02 9.83 -30.67
N ILE A 367 -18.15 9.84 -29.65
CA ILE A 367 -16.96 10.68 -29.61
C ILE A 367 -15.85 10.05 -30.44
N GLY A 368 -15.35 10.83 -31.39
CA GLY A 368 -14.27 10.46 -32.31
C GLY A 368 -12.86 10.86 -31.86
N PRO A 369 -11.82 10.38 -32.58
CA PRO A 369 -10.43 10.70 -32.28
C PRO A 369 -10.10 12.19 -32.42
N VAL A 370 -10.85 12.95 -33.23
CA VAL A 370 -10.69 14.42 -33.34
C VAL A 370 -10.98 15.10 -32.01
N ALA A 371 -12.04 14.69 -31.32
CA ALA A 371 -12.39 15.24 -30.00
C ALA A 371 -11.32 14.98 -28.96
N VAL A 372 -10.83 13.74 -28.94
CA VAL A 372 -9.77 13.31 -28.04
C VAL A 372 -8.48 14.10 -28.31
N LYS A 373 -8.13 14.34 -29.58
CA LYS A 373 -6.97 15.18 -29.94
C LYS A 373 -7.11 16.60 -29.43
N ARG A 374 -8.29 17.22 -29.52
CA ARG A 374 -8.55 18.56 -28.97
C ARG A 374 -8.33 18.60 -27.46
N VAL A 375 -8.84 17.63 -26.70
CA VAL A 375 -8.61 17.53 -25.23
C VAL A 375 -7.13 17.40 -24.88
N PHE A 376 -6.35 16.70 -25.70
CA PHE A 376 -4.91 16.59 -25.48
C PHE A 376 -4.12 17.82 -25.93
N ALA A 377 -4.65 18.61 -26.88
CA ALA A 377 -4.01 19.83 -27.38
C ALA A 377 -4.30 21.06 -26.51
N SER A 378 -5.50 21.15 -25.92
CA SER A 378 -5.90 22.26 -25.04
C SER A 378 -5.20 22.22 -23.67
N ASN A 379 -4.42 21.18 -23.40
CA ASN A 379 -3.75 20.96 -22.14
C ASN A 379 -2.24 21.11 -22.35
N GLN A 380 -1.57 21.92 -21.51
CA GLN A 380 -0.10 21.85 -21.38
C GLN A 380 0.38 20.45 -20.92
N TRP A 381 -0.57 19.61 -20.45
CA TRP A 381 -0.43 18.16 -20.36
C TRP A 381 -0.75 17.51 -21.72
N ALA A 382 0.21 17.52 -22.63
CA ALA A 382 0.22 16.58 -23.74
C ALA A 382 0.91 15.30 -23.24
N PRO A 383 0.21 14.15 -23.09
CA PRO A 383 0.88 12.91 -22.78
C PRO A 383 1.85 12.61 -23.92
N GLU A 384 3.14 12.53 -23.60
CA GLU A 384 4.17 12.22 -24.57
C GLU A 384 3.73 10.94 -25.31
N ALA A 385 3.59 11.01 -26.65
CA ALA A 385 3.18 9.81 -27.39
C ALA A 385 4.13 8.65 -27.04
N PRO A 386 3.64 7.40 -26.99
CA PRO A 386 4.46 6.27 -26.57
C PRO A 386 5.79 6.24 -27.33
N VAL A 387 6.89 6.12 -26.58
CA VAL A 387 8.19 5.90 -27.19
C VAL A 387 8.23 4.47 -27.74
N PRO A 388 8.72 4.21 -28.96
CA PRO A 388 8.96 2.84 -29.41
C PRO A 388 9.96 2.15 -28.48
N VAL A 389 9.72 0.89 -28.12
CA VAL A 389 10.65 0.15 -27.24
C VAL A 389 12.06 0.09 -27.87
N SER A 390 12.15 0.02 -29.19
CA SER A 390 13.42 0.08 -29.93
C SER A 390 14.21 1.36 -29.65
N THR A 391 13.55 2.51 -29.53
CA THR A 391 14.20 3.78 -29.17
C THR A 391 14.75 3.74 -27.74
N VAL A 392 14.00 3.15 -26.80
CA VAL A 392 14.51 2.97 -25.42
C VAL A 392 15.74 2.08 -25.42
N VAL A 393 15.70 0.94 -26.14
CA VAL A 393 16.84 0.03 -26.28
C VAL A 393 18.04 0.75 -26.88
N GLU A 394 17.85 1.52 -27.96
CA GLU A 394 18.92 2.26 -28.64
C GLU A 394 19.57 3.29 -27.72
N CYS A 395 18.78 4.13 -27.04
CA CYS A 395 19.31 5.13 -26.12
C CYS A 395 20.08 4.50 -24.96
N VAL A 396 19.56 3.41 -24.37
CA VAL A 396 20.27 2.71 -23.29
C VAL A 396 21.56 2.09 -23.81
N CYS A 397 21.54 1.39 -24.94
CA CYS A 397 22.74 0.81 -25.57
C CYS A 397 23.82 1.86 -25.80
N LEU A 398 23.46 3.00 -26.39
CA LEU A 398 24.36 4.12 -26.66
C LEU A 398 24.95 4.68 -25.37
N ARG A 399 24.12 4.89 -24.33
CA ARG A 399 24.56 5.48 -23.08
C ARG A 399 25.44 4.53 -22.26
N THR A 400 25.17 3.22 -22.27
CA THR A 400 25.90 2.25 -21.43
C THR A 400 27.07 1.57 -22.15
N GLY A 401 27.25 1.79 -23.45
CA GLY A 401 28.23 1.08 -24.28
C GLY A 401 27.96 -0.42 -24.44
N VAL A 402 26.70 -0.85 -24.27
CA VAL A 402 26.29 -2.27 -24.37
C VAL A 402 25.60 -2.47 -25.71
N SER A 403 26.06 -3.43 -26.50
CA SER A 403 25.46 -3.75 -27.80
C SER A 403 24.10 -4.45 -27.66
N LYS A 404 23.25 -4.36 -28.69
CA LYS A 404 21.97 -5.09 -28.75
C LYS A 404 22.17 -6.61 -28.65
N ALA A 405 23.27 -7.14 -29.21
CA ALA A 405 23.62 -8.56 -29.12
C ALA A 405 23.95 -8.99 -27.68
N GLU A 406 24.69 -8.17 -26.93
CA GLU A 406 24.97 -8.42 -25.50
C GLU A 406 23.68 -8.38 -24.65
N LEU A 407 22.74 -7.47 -24.94
CA LEU A 407 21.45 -7.43 -24.25
C LEU A 407 20.65 -8.72 -24.48
N ALA A 408 20.65 -9.25 -25.72
CA ALA A 408 19.96 -10.49 -26.09
C ALA A 408 20.65 -11.74 -25.50
N GLY A 409 21.98 -11.72 -25.39
CA GLY A 409 22.81 -12.85 -24.98
C GLY A 409 22.60 -13.35 -23.54
N PRO A 410 23.25 -14.48 -23.16
CA PRO A 410 23.09 -15.08 -21.83
C PRO A 410 23.97 -14.43 -20.74
N SER A 411 24.95 -13.60 -21.11
CA SER A 411 25.94 -13.04 -20.18
C SER A 411 25.30 -12.33 -19.00
N ARG A 412 25.81 -12.59 -17.78
CA ARG A 412 25.34 -12.00 -16.52
C ARG A 412 26.23 -10.88 -16.01
N HIS A 413 27.20 -10.43 -16.81
CA HIS A 413 28.12 -9.36 -16.42
C HIS A 413 27.36 -8.12 -15.92
N ARG A 414 27.85 -7.49 -14.83
CA ARG A 414 27.14 -6.42 -14.11
C ARG A 414 26.66 -5.30 -15.05
N ARG A 415 27.54 -4.81 -15.92
CA ARG A 415 27.23 -3.81 -16.97
C ARG A 415 26.01 -4.17 -17.82
N ILE A 416 25.98 -5.40 -18.33
CA ILE A 416 24.90 -5.89 -19.21
C ILE A 416 23.60 -6.08 -18.40
N THR A 417 23.72 -6.65 -17.21
CA THR A 417 22.58 -6.88 -16.32
C THR A 417 21.91 -5.56 -15.90
N ILE A 418 22.69 -4.52 -15.61
CA ILE A 418 22.18 -3.16 -15.34
C ILE A 418 21.53 -2.56 -16.58
N ALA A 419 22.16 -2.67 -17.76
CA ALA A 419 21.57 -2.18 -19.01
C ALA A 419 20.21 -2.83 -19.31
N ARG A 420 20.06 -4.15 -19.07
CA ARG A 420 18.77 -4.85 -19.18
C ARG A 420 17.73 -4.31 -18.18
N SER A 421 18.13 -4.08 -16.93
CA SER A 421 17.28 -3.49 -15.90
C SER A 421 16.83 -2.06 -16.27
N LEU A 422 17.72 -1.24 -16.83
CA LEU A 422 17.41 0.10 -17.33
C LEU A 422 16.40 0.07 -18.48
N VAL A 423 16.63 -0.78 -19.50
CA VAL A 423 15.68 -0.95 -20.62
C VAL A 423 14.32 -1.39 -20.10
N ALA A 424 14.28 -2.42 -19.24
CA ALA A 424 13.02 -2.94 -18.71
C ALA A 424 12.23 -1.87 -17.95
N HIS A 425 12.88 -1.10 -17.09
CA HIS A 425 12.26 -0.04 -16.30
C HIS A 425 11.79 1.15 -17.16
N LEU A 426 12.65 1.64 -18.06
CA LEU A 426 12.32 2.77 -18.94
C LEU A 426 11.24 2.38 -19.96
N ALA A 427 11.30 1.17 -20.51
CA ALA A 427 10.28 0.70 -21.45
C ALA A 427 8.92 0.56 -20.77
N ARG A 428 8.85 0.05 -19.54
CA ARG A 428 7.59 -0.02 -18.76
C ARG A 428 7.03 1.34 -18.39
N SER A 429 7.88 2.37 -18.24
CA SER A 429 7.45 3.70 -17.80
C SER A 429 7.14 4.66 -18.95
N LEU A 430 7.78 4.51 -20.11
CA LEU A 430 7.70 5.44 -21.25
C LEU A 430 6.94 4.87 -22.46
N THR A 431 6.53 3.60 -22.40
CA THR A 431 5.89 2.90 -23.53
C THR A 431 4.63 2.17 -23.08
N THR A 432 3.83 1.73 -24.06
CA THR A 432 2.64 0.91 -23.82
C THR A 432 2.96 -0.58 -23.66
N ALA A 433 4.23 -0.99 -23.82
CA ALA A 433 4.61 -2.39 -24.00
C ALA A 433 4.54 -3.22 -22.70
N SER A 434 4.06 -4.45 -22.85
CA SER A 434 4.07 -5.52 -21.86
C SER A 434 5.46 -6.13 -21.68
N TYR A 435 5.70 -6.86 -20.58
CA TYR A 435 6.98 -7.55 -20.37
C TYR A 435 7.35 -8.53 -21.50
N PRO A 436 6.41 -9.30 -22.10
CA PRO A 436 6.69 -10.11 -23.28
C PRO A 436 7.12 -9.30 -24.51
N GLU A 437 6.46 -8.16 -24.77
CA GLU A 437 6.84 -7.28 -25.88
C GLU A 437 8.21 -6.63 -25.67
N ILE A 438 8.53 -6.25 -24.44
CA ILE A 438 9.86 -5.73 -24.07
C ILE A 438 10.91 -6.81 -24.22
N ALA A 439 10.64 -8.05 -23.78
CA ALA A 439 11.54 -9.18 -23.98
C ALA A 439 11.86 -9.40 -25.46
N ARG A 440 10.83 -9.39 -26.32
CA ARG A 440 10.98 -9.52 -27.78
C ARG A 440 11.84 -8.39 -28.36
N ALA A 441 11.59 -7.13 -27.96
CA ALA A 441 12.36 -5.98 -28.41
C ALA A 441 13.85 -6.02 -27.97
N MET A 442 14.13 -6.69 -26.84
CA MET A 442 15.50 -6.94 -26.36
C MET A 442 16.13 -8.22 -26.94
N GLY A 443 15.42 -8.96 -27.80
CA GLY A 443 15.89 -10.25 -28.34
C GLY A 443 15.91 -11.40 -27.33
N ARG A 444 15.12 -11.31 -26.24
CA ARG A 444 15.04 -12.34 -25.18
C ARG A 444 13.72 -13.10 -25.25
N ARG A 445 13.79 -14.39 -24.93
CA ARG A 445 12.63 -15.31 -24.94
C ARG A 445 11.82 -15.28 -23.63
N ASN A 446 12.48 -15.07 -22.48
CA ASN A 446 11.84 -15.23 -21.17
C ASN A 446 11.38 -13.88 -20.59
N HIS A 447 10.07 -13.61 -20.62
CA HIS A 447 9.48 -12.37 -20.08
C HIS A 447 9.68 -12.22 -18.55
N SER A 448 9.71 -13.33 -17.81
CA SER A 448 10.00 -13.36 -16.36
C SER A 448 11.37 -12.76 -16.03
N SER A 449 12.36 -12.91 -16.94
CA SER A 449 13.68 -12.30 -16.77
C SER A 449 13.67 -10.77 -16.90
N ILE A 450 12.72 -10.23 -17.69
CA ILE A 450 12.53 -8.78 -17.84
C ILE A 450 11.79 -8.22 -16.64
N HIS A 451 10.76 -8.93 -16.14
CA HIS A 451 10.06 -8.57 -14.90
C HIS A 451 11.04 -8.48 -13.73
N ALA A 452 11.84 -9.52 -13.52
CA ALA A 452 12.89 -9.54 -12.50
C ALA A 452 13.93 -8.42 -12.68
N ALA A 453 14.29 -8.07 -13.93
CA ALA A 453 15.22 -6.99 -14.21
C ALA A 453 14.64 -5.61 -13.85
N ALA A 454 13.36 -5.37 -14.16
CA ALA A 454 12.65 -4.14 -13.79
C ALA A 454 12.50 -4.00 -12.28
N HIS A 455 12.11 -5.07 -11.59
CA HIS A 455 12.01 -5.10 -10.13
C HIS A 455 13.37 -4.86 -9.47
N ARG A 456 14.44 -5.51 -9.96
CA ARG A 456 15.80 -5.28 -9.46
C ARG A 456 16.18 -3.80 -9.54
N LEU A 457 15.87 -3.12 -10.64
CA LEU A 457 16.16 -1.69 -10.76
C LEU A 457 15.35 -0.87 -9.75
N ALA A 458 14.08 -1.21 -9.55
CA ALA A 458 13.22 -0.53 -8.58
C ALA A 458 13.79 -0.65 -7.16
N THR A 459 14.23 -1.84 -6.74
CA THR A 459 14.88 -2.03 -5.44
C THR A 459 16.21 -1.29 -5.34
N MET A 460 16.98 -1.19 -6.44
CA MET A 460 18.22 -0.41 -6.44
C MET A 460 17.97 1.09 -6.28
N LEU A 461 16.82 1.62 -6.72
CA LEU A 461 16.50 3.03 -6.57
C LEU A 461 16.36 3.45 -5.10
N ASP A 462 15.96 2.56 -4.20
CA ASP A 462 15.83 2.82 -2.75
C ASP A 462 17.18 3.13 -2.07
N HIS A 463 18.31 2.79 -2.73
CA HIS A 463 19.66 2.94 -2.18
C HIS A 463 20.56 3.87 -3.03
N GLU A 464 20.02 4.44 -4.11
CA GLU A 464 20.72 5.36 -5.03
C GLU A 464 22.18 5.00 -5.35
N PRO A 465 22.49 3.75 -5.74
CA PRO A 465 23.86 3.32 -5.93
C PRO A 465 24.55 4.10 -7.05
N LEU A 466 25.87 4.26 -6.93
CA LEU A 466 26.71 4.71 -8.03
C LEU A 466 26.79 3.61 -9.09
N ILE A 467 26.45 3.98 -10.32
CA ILE A 467 26.48 3.11 -11.49
C ILE A 467 27.64 3.57 -12.37
N GLU A 468 28.59 2.65 -12.57
CA GLU A 468 29.64 2.79 -13.57
C GLU A 468 29.11 2.38 -14.94
N PHE A 469 29.32 3.23 -15.93
CA PHE A 469 29.02 2.92 -17.32
C PHE A 469 30.08 3.54 -18.23
N GLN A 470 30.22 2.93 -19.42
CA GLN A 470 31.13 3.43 -20.44
C GLN A 470 30.39 4.43 -21.31
N ALA A 471 30.81 5.69 -21.29
CA ALA A 471 30.25 6.74 -22.12
C ALA A 471 30.58 6.51 -23.61
N PRO A 472 29.85 7.12 -24.55
CA PRO A 472 30.13 6.99 -25.99
C PRO A 472 31.56 7.38 -26.41
N GLY A 473 32.26 8.19 -25.60
CA GLY A 473 33.66 8.57 -25.80
C GLY A 473 34.69 7.56 -25.30
N GLY A 474 34.27 6.46 -24.68
CA GLY A 474 35.14 5.42 -24.12
C GLY A 474 35.48 5.60 -22.64
N ASP A 475 35.27 6.80 -22.08
CA ASP A 475 35.51 7.10 -20.67
C ASP A 475 34.53 6.36 -19.75
N ILE A 476 35.02 5.97 -18.57
CA ILE A 476 34.19 5.38 -17.52
C ILE A 476 33.61 6.53 -16.69
N GLU A 477 32.28 6.70 -16.75
CA GLU A 477 31.54 7.65 -15.94
C GLU A 477 30.85 6.95 -14.77
N GLN A 478 30.75 7.66 -13.64
CA GLN A 478 29.95 7.24 -12.50
C GLN A 478 28.84 8.27 -12.25
N VAL A 479 27.61 7.80 -12.16
CA VAL A 479 26.48 8.63 -11.75
C VAL A 479 25.56 7.84 -10.85
N ASN A 480 24.85 8.51 -9.95
CA ASN A 480 23.83 7.84 -9.14
C ASN A 480 22.70 7.33 -10.04
N LEU A 481 22.09 6.20 -9.68
CA LEU A 481 21.06 5.57 -10.50
C LEU A 481 19.89 6.52 -10.85
N PRO A 482 19.36 7.38 -9.94
CA PRO A 482 18.34 8.36 -10.30
C PRO A 482 18.83 9.36 -11.37
N GLY A 483 20.05 9.88 -11.24
CA GLY A 483 20.65 10.78 -12.22
C GLY A 483 20.82 10.13 -13.60
N LEU A 484 21.20 8.85 -13.64
CA LEU A 484 21.29 8.09 -14.90
C LEU A 484 19.93 7.96 -15.59
N LEU A 485 18.86 7.69 -14.82
CA LEU A 485 17.51 7.60 -15.36
C LEU A 485 17.03 8.94 -15.93
N ASP A 486 17.34 10.05 -15.27
CA ASP A 486 17.00 11.38 -15.75
C ASP A 486 17.74 11.73 -17.05
N LEU A 487 19.03 11.40 -17.15
CA LEU A 487 19.81 11.54 -18.37
C LEU A 487 19.20 10.72 -19.52
N LEU A 488 18.91 9.44 -19.28
CA LEU A 488 18.29 8.56 -20.28
C LEU A 488 16.92 9.05 -20.72
N ARG A 489 16.09 9.58 -19.81
CA ARG A 489 14.80 10.19 -20.17
C ARG A 489 14.98 11.39 -21.08
N ARG A 490 15.97 12.25 -20.81
CA ARG A 490 16.31 13.40 -21.68
C ARG A 490 16.81 12.94 -23.04
N ASP A 491 17.65 11.91 -23.09
CA ASP A 491 18.17 11.33 -24.33
C ASP A 491 17.05 10.78 -25.19
N ILE A 492 16.16 10.00 -24.60
CA ILE A 492 15.01 9.41 -25.30
C ILE A 492 14.11 10.50 -25.89
N LYS A 493 13.85 11.58 -25.13
CA LYS A 493 13.08 12.73 -25.62
C LYS A 493 13.78 13.43 -26.79
N THR A 494 15.10 13.62 -26.70
CA THR A 494 15.90 14.30 -27.73
C THR A 494 16.02 13.46 -28.99
N TYR A 495 16.31 12.17 -28.85
CA TYR A 495 16.41 11.20 -29.94
C TYR A 495 15.10 11.13 -30.73
N ARG A 496 13.97 11.11 -30.03
CA ARG A 496 12.64 11.17 -30.64
C ARG A 496 12.41 12.45 -31.45
N ARG A 497 12.79 13.62 -30.92
CA ARG A 497 12.63 14.90 -31.64
C ARG A 497 13.47 14.95 -32.92
N LYS A 498 14.69 14.39 -32.89
CA LYS A 498 15.55 14.30 -34.09
C LYS A 498 14.96 13.39 -35.16
N LYS A 499 14.42 12.22 -34.79
CA LYS A 499 13.84 11.25 -35.73
C LYS A 499 12.46 11.66 -36.29
N ALA A 500 11.77 12.59 -35.62
CA ALA A 500 10.48 13.13 -36.05
C ALA A 500 10.59 14.35 -36.99
N ARG A 501 11.79 14.91 -37.17
CA ARG A 501 12.03 15.88 -38.26
C ARG A 501 12.23 15.08 -39.55
N PRO A 502 11.42 15.29 -40.60
CA PRO A 502 11.74 14.73 -41.90
C PRO A 502 13.13 15.25 -42.29
N THR A 503 14.01 14.35 -42.71
CA THR A 503 15.18 14.71 -43.52
C THR A 503 14.68 15.54 -44.67
N VAL A 504 15.06 16.82 -44.67
CA VAL A 504 14.82 17.77 -45.77
C VAL A 504 15.59 17.30 -47.00
#